data_AF-A0A2N5TDG7-F1
#
_entry.id   AF-A0A2N5TDG7-F1
#
_cell.length_a   1.000
_cell.length_b   1.000
_cell.length_c   1.000
_cell.angle_alpha   90.00
_cell.angle_beta   90.00
_cell.angle_gamma   90.00
#
_symmetry.space_group_name_H-M   'P 1'
#
loop_
_entity.id
_entity.type
_entity.pdbx_description
1 polymer ?
#
loop_
_entity_poly.entity_id
_entity_poly.type
_entity_poly.pdbx_seq_one_letter_code
_entity_poly.pdbx_strand_id
1 'polypeptide(L)'
;MVSTLLPFALLALAFSAWPLAIGPGVPLSLHHRIDRVLNLDDPSPNFTIDTAQAHVISQTLAEIFSKNPSTGEPRTRAFVLGTEILGERDSNNQPMFVARTGKVMSLMVQDLGTKQPSEQADILNKLYLIIHRFPPLDGDEWAIKVLANEVNTEALAALQRGGSYGTIHELVHQMQV
;
A
#
# COMPACT_ATOMS: atom_id res chain seq x y z
N MET A 1 2.57 17.09 49.53
CA MET A 1 3.35 16.84 48.30
C MET A 1 2.53 15.89 47.45
N VAL A 2 1.95 16.38 46.35
CA VAL A 2 1.10 15.57 45.47
C VAL A 2 2.02 14.59 44.73
N SER A 3 1.73 13.29 44.86
CA SER A 3 2.53 12.20 44.32
C SER A 3 2.72 12.36 42.83
N THR A 4 3.96 12.66 42.41
CA THR A 4 4.38 12.76 41.01
C THR A 4 4.26 11.42 40.27
N LEU A 5 3.97 10.32 40.97
CA LEU A 5 3.85 8.98 40.39
C LEU A 5 2.43 8.66 39.89
N LEU A 6 1.39 9.33 40.39
CA LEU A 6 0.01 9.04 39.99
C LEU A 6 -0.27 9.35 38.50
N PRO A 7 0.23 10.46 37.92
CA PRO A 7 0.07 10.73 36.49
C PRO A 7 0.80 9.69 35.63
N PHE A 8 2.01 9.25 36.03
CA PHE A 8 2.76 8.21 35.30
C PHE A 8 2.14 6.82 35.45
N ALA A 9 1.55 6.49 36.60
CA ALA A 9 0.81 5.25 36.79
C ALA A 9 -0.47 5.22 35.95
N LEU A 10 -1.18 6.35 35.84
CA LEU A 10 -2.34 6.49 34.94
C LEU A 10 -1.93 6.48 33.46
N LEU A 11 -0.78 7.05 33.11
CA LEU A 11 -0.20 6.96 31.76
C LEU A 11 0.18 5.50 31.43
N ALA A 12 0.80 4.78 32.36
CA ALA A 12 1.17 3.38 32.21
C ALA A 12 -0.07 2.45 32.15
N LEU A 13 -1.14 2.76 32.88
CA LEU A 13 -2.45 2.08 32.77
C LEU A 13 -3.16 2.38 31.43
N ALA A 14 -3.01 3.59 30.89
CA ALA A 14 -3.51 3.93 29.57
C ALA A 14 -2.72 3.24 28.45
N PHE A 15 -1.41 3.05 28.62
CA PHE A 15 -0.57 2.30 27.68
C PHE A 15 -0.66 0.77 27.83
N SER A 16 -1.05 0.24 28.99
CA SER A 16 -1.25 -1.21 29.18
C SER A 16 -2.60 -1.71 28.70
N ALA A 17 -3.55 -0.82 28.39
CA ALA A 17 -4.90 -1.13 27.93
C ALA A 17 -5.15 -0.86 26.42
N TRP A 18 -4.10 -0.82 25.58
CA TRP A 18 -4.25 -0.61 24.13
C TRP A 18 -3.06 -1.26 23.36
N PRO A 19 -3.27 -2.20 22.42
CA PRO A 19 -4.03 -3.44 22.43
C PRO A 19 -3.07 -4.64 22.15
N LEU A 20 -2.65 -5.38 23.18
CA LEU A 20 -2.01 -6.70 23.02
C LEU A 20 -3.00 -7.81 23.34
N ALA A 21 -3.94 -7.98 22.43
CA ALA A 21 -4.48 -9.28 22.04
C ALA A 21 -4.65 -9.13 20.52
N ILE A 22 -3.78 -9.70 19.69
CA ILE A 22 -3.82 -11.11 19.29
C ILE A 22 -2.55 -11.44 18.50
N GLY A 23 -1.93 -12.58 18.82
CA GLY A 23 -1.35 -13.52 17.85
C GLY A 23 -1.79 -14.94 18.28
N PRO A 24 -1.89 -15.97 17.41
CA PRO A 24 -1.31 -16.13 16.08
C PRO A 24 -2.35 -16.50 14.98
N GLY A 25 -1.89 -16.48 13.72
CA GLY A 25 -2.70 -16.66 12.50
C GLY A 25 -2.55 -15.41 11.64
N VAL A 26 -2.53 -15.52 10.30
CA VAL A 26 -2.67 -14.32 9.47
C VAL A 26 -3.97 -13.66 9.93
N PRO A 27 -3.94 -12.51 10.61
CA PRO A 27 -5.08 -12.20 11.43
C PRO A 27 -6.20 -11.73 10.50
N LEU A 28 -7.45 -12.02 10.86
CA LEU A 28 -8.63 -11.33 10.34
C LEU A 28 -8.39 -9.81 10.26
N SER A 29 -7.53 -9.25 11.13
CA SER A 29 -7.10 -7.85 11.11
C SER A 29 -6.38 -7.39 9.85
N LEU A 30 -5.62 -8.24 9.14
CA LEU A 30 -4.98 -7.86 7.88
C LEU A 30 -6.00 -7.73 6.75
N HIS A 31 -6.93 -8.69 6.68
CA HIS A 31 -8.02 -8.66 5.71
C HIS A 31 -8.91 -7.45 5.98
N HIS A 32 -9.28 -7.22 7.24
CA HIS A 32 -9.99 -6.00 7.66
C HIS A 32 -9.21 -4.71 7.40
N ARG A 33 -7.88 -4.72 7.42
CA ARG A 33 -7.06 -3.55 7.07
C ARG A 33 -7.12 -3.27 5.57
N ILE A 34 -6.96 -4.28 4.72
CA ILE A 34 -7.07 -4.09 3.26
C ILE A 34 -8.50 -3.68 2.90
N ASP A 35 -9.48 -4.39 3.45
CA ASP A 35 -10.92 -4.12 3.32
C ASP A 35 -11.23 -2.67 3.69
N ARG A 36 -10.89 -2.23 4.90
CA ARG A 36 -11.12 -0.85 5.35
C ARG A 36 -10.38 0.19 4.51
N VAL A 37 -9.10 -0.05 4.21
CA VAL A 37 -8.24 0.92 3.50
C VAL A 37 -8.66 1.06 2.03
N LEU A 38 -9.15 -0.02 1.42
CA LEU A 38 -9.74 0.02 0.09
C LEU A 38 -11.25 0.29 0.12
N ASN A 39 -11.88 0.38 1.31
CA ASN A 39 -13.31 0.58 1.52
C ASN A 39 -14.19 -0.52 0.89
N LEU A 40 -13.77 -1.79 0.89
CA LEU A 40 -14.46 -2.88 0.17
C LEU A 40 -15.87 -3.18 0.72
N ASP A 41 -16.21 -2.63 1.89
CA ASP A 41 -17.55 -2.63 2.48
C ASP A 41 -18.58 -1.75 1.74
N ASP A 42 -18.13 -0.78 0.94
CA ASP A 42 -18.99 0.01 0.06
C ASP A 42 -19.04 -0.60 -1.36
N PRO A 43 -20.13 -1.25 -1.80
CA PRO A 43 -20.21 -1.86 -3.13
C PRO A 43 -20.47 -0.85 -4.27
N SER A 44 -20.36 0.46 -4.03
CA SER A 44 -20.55 1.48 -5.06
C SER A 44 -19.50 1.35 -6.18
N PRO A 45 -19.92 1.35 -7.46
CA PRO A 45 -19.00 1.36 -8.61
C PRO A 45 -18.40 2.75 -8.83
N ASN A 46 -19.01 3.77 -8.22
CA ASN A 46 -18.58 5.17 -8.26
C ASN A 46 -17.76 5.55 -7.02
N PHE A 47 -17.08 4.57 -6.41
CA PHE A 47 -16.24 4.82 -5.23
C PHE A 47 -15.20 5.91 -5.54
N THR A 48 -14.91 6.74 -4.55
CA THR A 48 -13.88 7.76 -4.64
C THR A 48 -12.83 7.51 -3.57
N ILE A 49 -11.57 7.66 -3.94
CA ILE A 49 -10.48 7.69 -2.99
C ILE A 49 -10.05 9.14 -2.86
N ASP A 50 -10.11 9.66 -1.63
CA ASP A 50 -9.57 10.97 -1.31
C ASP A 50 -8.07 11.01 -1.65
N THR A 51 -7.66 12.02 -2.41
CA THR A 51 -6.26 12.22 -2.80
C THR A 51 -5.34 12.34 -1.59
N ALA A 52 -5.82 12.97 -0.51
CA ALA A 52 -5.06 13.07 0.75
C ALA A 52 -4.88 11.70 1.42
N GLN A 53 -5.82 10.78 1.22
CA GLN A 53 -5.75 9.43 1.77
C GLN A 53 -4.99 8.45 0.88
N ALA A 54 -4.85 8.73 -0.42
CA ALA A 54 -4.14 7.85 -1.36
C ALA A 54 -2.73 7.52 -0.88
N HIS A 55 -2.02 8.49 -0.30
CA HIS A 55 -0.69 8.25 0.29
C HIS A 55 -0.76 7.27 1.47
N VAL A 56 -1.66 7.51 2.44
CA VAL A 56 -1.86 6.65 3.61
C VAL A 56 -2.27 5.23 3.19
N ILE A 57 -3.15 5.11 2.19
CA ILE A 57 -3.59 3.85 1.63
C ILE A 57 -2.42 3.11 0.99
N SER A 58 -1.65 3.78 0.12
CA SER A 58 -0.49 3.18 -0.54
C SER A 58 0.58 2.73 0.45
N GLN A 59 0.87 3.54 1.46
CA GLN A 59 1.78 3.21 2.54
C GLN A 59 1.31 1.97 3.28
N THR A 60 0.03 1.93 3.64
CA THR A 60 -0.55 0.80 4.37
C THR A 60 -0.50 -0.48 3.54
N LEU A 61 -0.81 -0.41 2.24
CA LEU A 61 -0.72 -1.55 1.33
C LEU A 61 0.72 -2.02 1.18
N ALA A 62 1.67 -1.12 0.93
CA ALA A 62 3.09 -1.43 0.79
C ALA A 62 3.64 -2.08 2.07
N GLU A 63 3.27 -1.59 3.25
CA GLU A 63 3.63 -2.20 4.54
C GLU A 63 3.05 -3.61 4.69
N ILE A 64 1.79 -3.82 4.31
CA ILE A 64 1.14 -5.13 4.39
C ILE A 64 1.85 -6.15 3.48
N PHE A 65 2.24 -5.73 2.28
CA PHE A 65 2.93 -6.57 1.29
C PHE A 65 4.42 -6.76 1.60
N SER A 66 5.07 -5.83 2.31
CA SER A 66 6.51 -5.90 2.62
C SER A 66 6.82 -6.46 4.00
N LYS A 67 5.92 -6.34 5.00
CA LYS A 67 6.20 -6.71 6.40
C LYS A 67 5.17 -7.68 6.97
N ASN A 68 5.63 -8.51 7.90
CA ASN A 68 4.75 -9.35 8.71
C ASN A 68 4.08 -8.46 9.78
N PRO A 69 2.74 -8.39 9.86
CA PRO A 69 2.05 -7.53 10.81
C PRO A 69 2.28 -7.90 12.27
N SER A 70 2.64 -9.16 12.55
CA SER A 70 2.84 -9.65 13.92
C SER A 70 4.25 -9.38 14.43
N THR A 71 5.23 -9.28 13.54
CA THR A 71 6.65 -9.12 13.91
C THR A 71 7.27 -7.82 13.44
N GLY A 72 6.65 -7.12 12.47
CA GLY A 72 7.23 -5.95 11.80
C GLY A 72 8.36 -6.29 10.82
N GLU A 73 8.83 -7.53 10.81
CA GLU A 73 9.95 -7.99 10.00
C GLU A 73 9.60 -8.03 8.50
N PRO A 74 10.57 -7.78 7.61
CA PRO A 74 10.39 -7.98 6.18
C PRO A 74 9.89 -9.39 5.86
N ARG A 75 8.97 -9.49 4.90
CA ARG A 75 8.47 -10.78 4.42
C ARG A 75 9.53 -11.44 3.56
N THR A 76 9.78 -12.72 3.84
CA THR A 76 10.64 -13.58 3.01
C THR A 76 9.84 -14.42 2.02
N ARG A 77 8.50 -14.28 1.99
CA ARG A 77 7.58 -14.96 1.06
C ARG A 77 6.49 -14.03 0.58
N ALA A 78 6.02 -14.26 -0.65
CA ALA A 78 4.92 -13.48 -1.24
C ALA A 78 3.67 -13.56 -0.37
N PHE A 79 3.02 -12.41 -0.16
CA PHE A 79 1.74 -12.38 0.53
C PHE A 79 0.62 -12.82 -0.42
N VAL A 80 -0.06 -13.91 -0.05
CA VAL A 80 -1.23 -14.41 -0.78
C VAL A 80 -2.45 -13.68 -0.24
N LEU A 81 -3.13 -12.92 -1.10
CA LEU A 81 -4.43 -12.33 -0.78
C LEU A 81 -5.47 -13.43 -0.64
N GLY A 82 -6.27 -13.36 0.42
CA GLY A 82 -7.41 -14.26 0.62
C GLY A 82 -8.42 -14.18 -0.52
N THR A 83 -9.10 -15.30 -0.78
CA THR A 83 -10.16 -15.40 -1.80
C THR A 83 -11.34 -14.48 -1.53
N GLU A 84 -11.54 -14.07 -0.27
CA GLU A 84 -12.53 -13.10 0.16
C GLU A 84 -12.25 -11.71 -0.44
N ILE A 85 -11.03 -11.17 -0.28
CA ILE A 85 -10.66 -9.86 -0.84
C ILE A 85 -10.75 -9.86 -2.37
N LEU A 86 -10.27 -10.93 -3.00
CA LEU A 86 -10.31 -11.08 -4.45
C LEU A 86 -11.73 -11.39 -4.96
N GLY A 87 -12.58 -11.90 -4.08
CA GLY A 87 -13.95 -12.30 -4.35
C GLY A 87 -14.95 -11.16 -4.20
N GLU A 88 -14.62 -10.08 -3.49
CA GLU A 88 -15.49 -8.91 -3.32
C GLU A 88 -15.85 -8.25 -4.67
N ARG A 89 -17.14 -7.96 -4.83
CA ARG A 89 -17.75 -7.46 -6.07
C ARG A 89 -18.53 -6.18 -5.80
N ASP A 90 -18.42 -5.22 -6.70
CA ASP A 90 -19.29 -4.05 -6.67
C ASP A 90 -20.73 -4.41 -7.09
N SER A 91 -21.63 -3.44 -7.01
CA SER A 91 -23.03 -3.61 -7.43
C SER A 91 -23.21 -3.88 -8.93
N ASN A 92 -22.16 -3.70 -9.76
CA ASN A 92 -22.10 -4.09 -11.16
C ASN A 92 -21.40 -5.45 -11.38
N ASN A 93 -21.16 -6.21 -10.31
CA ASN A 93 -20.48 -7.50 -10.31
C ASN A 93 -19.02 -7.47 -10.82
N GLN A 94 -18.34 -6.32 -10.71
CA GLN A 94 -16.93 -6.17 -11.05
C GLN A 94 -16.04 -6.41 -9.83
N PRO A 95 -14.83 -7.02 -9.99
CA PRO A 95 -13.90 -7.21 -8.88
C PRO A 95 -13.47 -5.87 -8.27
N MET A 96 -13.72 -5.70 -6.97
CA MET A 96 -13.47 -4.42 -6.28
C MET A 96 -11.99 -4.16 -6.06
N PHE A 97 -11.23 -5.20 -5.67
CA PHE A 97 -9.81 -5.06 -5.34
C PHE A 97 -9.02 -4.41 -6.49
N VAL A 98 -9.15 -4.95 -7.71
CA VAL A 98 -8.40 -4.46 -8.88
C VAL A 98 -8.76 -3.01 -9.21
N ALA A 99 -10.05 -2.67 -9.19
CA ALA A 99 -10.50 -1.31 -9.48
C ALA A 99 -9.97 -0.30 -8.44
N ARG A 100 -10.07 -0.64 -7.15
CA ARG A 100 -9.70 0.23 -6.04
C ARG A 100 -8.20 0.41 -5.91
N THR A 101 -7.45 -0.69 -5.97
CA THR A 101 -5.98 -0.63 -5.99
C THR A 101 -5.48 0.12 -7.22
N GLY A 102 -6.09 -0.09 -8.40
CA GLY A 102 -5.79 0.70 -9.60
C GLY A 102 -6.01 2.20 -9.40
N LYS A 103 -7.10 2.59 -8.74
CA LYS A 103 -7.36 4.00 -8.42
C LYS A 103 -6.32 4.59 -7.47
N VAL A 104 -5.92 3.86 -6.42
CA VAL A 104 -4.82 4.27 -5.53
C VAL A 104 -3.54 4.50 -6.33
N MET A 105 -3.14 3.52 -7.13
CA MET A 105 -1.91 3.57 -7.92
C MET A 105 -1.94 4.75 -8.89
N SER A 106 -3.06 4.98 -9.56
CA SER A 106 -3.26 6.13 -10.46
C SER A 106 -3.15 7.47 -9.74
N LEU A 107 -3.61 7.58 -8.50
CA LEU A 107 -3.47 8.81 -7.69
C LEU A 107 -2.04 9.03 -7.21
N MET A 108 -1.29 7.95 -6.92
CA MET A 108 0.12 8.05 -6.50
C MET A 108 1.01 8.61 -7.62
N VAL A 109 0.79 8.16 -8.86
CA VAL A 109 1.61 8.52 -10.02
C VAL A 109 1.16 9.81 -10.69
N GLN A 110 0.04 10.38 -10.24
CA GLN A 110 -0.41 11.67 -10.72
C GLN A 110 0.67 12.71 -10.45
N ASP A 111 1.03 13.46 -11.50
CA ASP A 111 2.07 14.49 -11.45
C ASP A 111 3.45 13.97 -10.99
N LEU A 112 3.75 12.68 -11.22
CA LEU A 112 5.02 12.06 -10.79
C LEU A 112 6.24 12.89 -11.20
N GLY A 113 6.25 13.41 -12.43
CA GLY A 113 7.37 14.19 -12.97
C GLY A 113 7.62 15.54 -12.29
N THR A 114 6.65 16.07 -11.54
CA THR A 114 6.81 17.34 -10.80
C THR A 114 7.21 17.11 -9.34
N LYS A 115 7.24 15.86 -8.87
CA LYS A 115 7.59 15.49 -7.49
C LYS A 115 9.10 15.50 -7.29
N GLN A 116 9.53 15.61 -6.03
CA GLN A 116 10.94 15.51 -5.69
C GLN A 116 11.50 14.12 -6.03
N PRO A 117 12.77 13.97 -6.42
CA PRO A 117 13.34 12.68 -6.81
C PRO A 117 13.18 11.59 -5.74
N SER A 118 13.30 11.95 -4.46
CA SER A 118 13.07 11.03 -3.34
C SER A 118 11.61 10.55 -3.26
N GLU A 119 10.65 11.44 -3.53
CA GLU A 119 9.22 11.09 -3.56
C GLU A 119 8.88 10.22 -4.78
N GLN A 120 9.50 10.50 -5.94
CA GLN A 120 9.35 9.65 -7.13
C GLN A 120 9.86 8.23 -6.88
N ALA A 121 11.04 8.10 -6.25
CA ALA A 121 11.63 6.81 -5.92
C ALA A 121 10.75 6.04 -4.91
N ASP A 122 10.25 6.72 -3.88
CA ASP A 122 9.32 6.14 -2.89
C ASP A 122 8.01 5.65 -3.55
N ILE A 123 7.43 6.43 -4.45
CA ILE A 123 6.23 6.03 -5.21
C ILE A 123 6.51 4.78 -6.05
N LEU A 124 7.62 4.76 -6.80
CA LEU A 124 7.98 3.60 -7.61
C LEU A 124 8.22 2.35 -6.76
N ASN A 125 8.93 2.48 -5.64
CA ASN A 125 9.15 1.37 -4.72
C ASN A 125 7.81 0.83 -4.18
N LYS A 126 6.89 1.72 -3.75
CA LYS A 126 5.54 1.31 -3.30
C LYS A 126 4.74 0.61 -4.40
N LEU A 127 4.77 1.12 -5.63
CA LEU A 127 4.11 0.46 -6.77
C LEU A 127 4.68 -0.93 -7.01
N TYR A 128 6.01 -1.07 -6.99
CA TYR A 128 6.69 -2.35 -7.11
C TYR A 128 6.21 -3.33 -6.03
N LEU A 129 6.17 -2.90 -4.77
CA LEU A 129 5.69 -3.71 -3.65
C LEU A 129 4.23 -4.14 -3.80
N ILE A 130 3.35 -3.25 -4.28
CA ILE A 130 1.93 -3.54 -4.51
C ILE A 130 1.72 -4.53 -5.66
N ILE A 131 2.54 -4.42 -6.72
CA ILE A 131 2.47 -5.26 -7.92
C ILE A 131 3.07 -6.64 -7.67
N HIS A 132 4.33 -6.69 -7.25
CA HIS A 132 5.07 -7.93 -7.09
C HIS A 132 4.76 -8.64 -5.77
N ARG A 133 4.12 -7.95 -4.82
CA ARG A 133 3.68 -8.50 -3.52
C ARG A 133 4.80 -9.18 -2.72
N PHE A 134 6.02 -8.78 -3.02
CA PHE A 134 7.25 -9.26 -2.44
C PHE A 134 8.21 -8.09 -2.32
N PRO A 135 8.86 -7.90 -1.15
CA PRO A 135 9.90 -6.90 -1.03
C PRO A 135 11.10 -7.33 -1.89
N PRO A 136 11.49 -6.55 -2.92
CA PRO A 136 12.78 -6.79 -3.55
C PRO A 136 13.88 -6.59 -2.49
N LEU A 137 15.00 -7.29 -2.65
CA LEU A 137 16.16 -7.10 -1.75
C LEU A 137 16.60 -5.62 -1.74
N ASP A 138 16.44 -4.92 -2.87
CA ASP A 138 16.91 -3.54 -3.09
C ASP A 138 15.86 -2.66 -3.82
N GLY A 139 14.65 -2.54 -3.28
CA GLY A 139 13.55 -1.80 -3.93
C GLY A 139 13.81 -0.31 -4.14
N ASP A 140 14.50 0.31 -3.19
CA ASP A 140 14.93 1.71 -3.31
C ASP A 140 16.01 1.86 -4.40
N GLU A 141 16.94 0.92 -4.48
CA GLU A 141 17.97 0.92 -5.53
C GLU A 141 17.37 0.68 -6.92
N TRP A 142 16.39 -0.24 -7.03
CA TRP A 142 15.63 -0.45 -8.26
C TRP A 142 14.93 0.84 -8.69
N ALA A 143 14.22 1.52 -7.79
CA ALA A 143 13.49 2.74 -8.11
C ALA A 143 14.43 3.87 -8.57
N ILE A 144 15.58 4.05 -7.90
CA ILE A 144 16.60 5.03 -8.29
C ILE A 144 17.15 4.73 -9.69
N LYS A 145 17.50 3.46 -9.97
CA LYS A 145 18.03 3.06 -11.27
C LYS A 145 17.01 3.22 -12.39
N VAL A 146 15.74 2.87 -12.13
CA VAL A 146 14.64 3.08 -13.08
C VAL A 146 14.46 4.54 -13.45
N LEU A 147 14.53 5.46 -12.46
CA LEU A 147 14.42 6.90 -12.70
C LEU A 147 15.62 7.48 -13.45
N ALA A 148 16.82 6.94 -13.22
CA ALA A 148 18.04 7.38 -13.87
C ALA A 148 18.20 6.84 -15.31
N ASN A 149 17.43 5.81 -15.68
CA ASN A 149 17.56 5.15 -16.97
C ASN A 149 16.66 5.82 -18.03
N GLU A 150 17.29 6.48 -19.00
CA GLU A 150 16.61 7.22 -20.07
C GLU A 150 15.67 6.35 -20.92
N VAL A 151 15.93 5.04 -21.03
CA VAL A 151 15.07 4.08 -21.74
C VAL A 151 13.65 4.03 -21.16
N ASN A 152 13.50 4.31 -19.86
CA ASN A 152 12.21 4.28 -19.18
C ASN A 152 11.39 5.57 -19.35
N THR A 153 11.92 6.61 -20.03
CA THR A 153 11.30 7.94 -20.07
C THR A 153 9.86 7.91 -20.59
N GLU A 154 9.61 7.17 -21.68
CA GLU A 154 8.26 7.02 -22.24
C GLU A 154 7.34 6.24 -21.30
N ALA A 155 7.83 5.20 -20.64
CA ALA A 155 7.07 4.41 -19.67
C ALA A 155 6.73 5.23 -18.43
N LEU A 156 7.64 6.08 -17.94
CA LEU A 156 7.42 7.00 -16.83
C LEU A 156 6.41 8.10 -17.19
N ALA A 157 6.47 8.64 -18.41
CA ALA A 157 5.47 9.59 -18.91
C ALA A 157 4.10 8.92 -19.10
N ALA A 158 4.06 7.66 -19.54
CA ALA A 158 2.82 6.89 -19.61
C ALA A 158 2.26 6.61 -18.21
N LEU A 159 3.12 6.28 -17.26
CA LEU A 159 2.76 6.03 -15.86
C LEU A 159 2.12 7.26 -15.22
N GLN A 160 2.63 8.46 -15.51
CA GLN A 160 2.05 9.74 -15.03
C GLN A 160 0.59 9.97 -15.43
N ARG A 161 0.17 9.44 -16.58
CA ARG A 161 -1.23 9.52 -17.03
C ARG A 161 -2.16 8.64 -16.21
N GLY A 162 -1.60 7.79 -15.34
CA GLY A 162 -2.34 6.83 -14.53
C GLY A 162 -2.96 5.73 -15.39
N GLY A 163 -4.01 5.10 -14.86
CA GLY A 163 -4.74 4.06 -15.56
C GLY A 163 -5.29 2.98 -14.65
N SER A 164 -5.67 1.86 -15.27
CA SER A 164 -6.11 0.68 -14.54
C SER A 164 -4.94 0.00 -13.82
N TYR A 165 -5.25 -0.86 -12.85
CA TYR A 165 -4.25 -1.72 -12.21
C TYR A 165 -3.40 -2.47 -13.25
N GLY A 166 -4.03 -3.07 -14.27
CA GLY A 166 -3.34 -3.82 -15.32
C GLY A 166 -2.38 -2.96 -16.14
N THR A 167 -2.82 -1.75 -16.50
CA THR A 167 -1.99 -0.79 -17.25
C THR A 167 -0.75 -0.40 -16.45
N ILE A 168 -0.91 -0.03 -15.18
CA ILE A 168 0.20 0.38 -14.32
C ILE A 168 1.12 -0.80 -14.03
N HIS A 169 0.54 -1.98 -13.79
CA HIS A 169 1.28 -3.23 -13.61
C HIS A 169 2.21 -3.52 -14.79
N GLU A 170 1.69 -3.44 -16.02
CA GLU A 170 2.46 -3.66 -17.24
C GLU A 170 3.59 -2.63 -17.39
N LEU A 171 3.30 -1.35 -17.20
CA LEU A 171 4.31 -0.28 -17.30
C LEU A 171 5.46 -0.47 -16.31
N VAL A 172 5.15 -0.77 -15.04
CA VAL A 172 6.17 -1.02 -14.01
C VAL A 172 6.97 -2.28 -14.33
N HIS A 173 6.33 -3.32 -14.86
CA HIS A 173 7.01 -4.57 -15.21
C HIS A 173 7.97 -4.43 -16.39
N GLN A 174 7.69 -3.52 -17.32
CA GLN A 174 8.53 -3.24 -18.50
C GLN A 174 9.74 -2.34 -18.19
N MET A 175 9.80 -1.73 -17.01
CA MET A 175 10.90 -0.82 -16.64
C MET A 175 12.23 -1.55 -16.48
N GLN A 176 13.28 -0.97 -17.05
CA GLN A 176 14.63 -1.52 -17.07
C GLN A 176 15.51 -0.86 -15.99
N VAL A 177 16.40 -1.64 -15.42
CA VAL A 177 17.40 -1.21 -14.41
C VAL A 177 18.73 -0.96 -15.08
#